data_AF-A0A3B8RQ60-F1
#
_entry.id   AF-A0A3B8RQ60-F1
#
_cell.length_a   1.000
_cell.length_b   1.000
_cell.length_c   1.000
_cell.angle_alpha   90.00
_cell.angle_beta   90.00
_cell.angle_gamma   90.00
#
_symmetry.space_group_name_H-M   'P 1'
#
loop_
_entity.id
_entity.type
_entity.pdbx_description
1 polymer ?
#
loop_
_entity_poly.entity_id
_entity_poly.type
_entity_poly.pdbx_seq_one_letter_code
_entity_poly.pdbx_strand_id
1 'polypeptide(L)'
;VVTLMTIHSAKGLEFDNVFIIGMEEGLFPHSRSMLDPSQIEEERRLAYVGMTRAKKKLYLTYATNRLYFGTHSANLVSRFVVDIPEELITAI
;
A
#
# COMPACT_ATOMS: atom_id res chain seq x y z
N VAL A 1 14.44 -16.05 -6.03
CA VAL A 1 13.15 -15.94 -6.74
C VAL A 1 12.41 -14.73 -6.20
N VAL A 2 11.70 -13.99 -7.06
CA VAL A 2 10.84 -12.87 -6.66
C VAL A 2 9.40 -13.28 -6.94
N THR A 3 8.49 -13.03 -6.00
CA THR A 3 7.09 -13.41 -6.12
C THR A 3 6.22 -12.15 -6.15
N LEU A 4 5.35 -12.04 -7.16
CA LEU A 4 4.38 -10.97 -7.28
C LEU A 4 2.99 -11.53 -7.02
N MET A 5 2.19 -10.82 -6.22
CA MET A 5 0.83 -11.20 -5.87
C MET A 5 0.04 -9.98 -5.39
N THR A 6 -1.28 -10.13 -5.29
CA THR A 6 -2.12 -9.13 -4.61
C THR A 6 -1.96 -9.22 -3.09
N ILE A 7 -2.27 -8.14 -2.37
CA ILE A 7 -2.25 -8.14 -0.89
C ILE A 7 -3.20 -9.21 -0.33
N HIS A 8 -4.36 -9.41 -0.96
CA HIS A 8 -5.32 -10.45 -0.58
C HIS A 8 -4.70 -11.85 -0.63
N SER A 9 -3.98 -12.16 -1.70
CA SER A 9 -3.32 -13.46 -1.88
C SER A 9 -2.15 -13.68 -0.93
N ALA A 10 -1.58 -12.61 -0.36
CA ALA A 10 -0.45 -12.70 0.57
C ALA A 10 -0.85 -13.12 1.99
N LYS A 11 -2.15 -13.16 2.30
CA LYS A 11 -2.65 -13.52 3.63
C LYS A 11 -2.16 -14.92 4.04
N GLY A 12 -1.52 -15.01 5.21
CA GLY A 12 -0.95 -16.25 5.75
C GLY A 12 0.46 -16.58 5.24
N LEU A 13 1.01 -15.80 4.31
CA LEU A 13 2.40 -15.91 3.86
C LEU A 13 3.28 -14.91 4.60
N GLU A 14 4.59 -15.09 4.52
CA GLU A 14 5.58 -14.15 5.06
C GLU A 14 6.88 -14.19 4.24
N PHE A 15 7.58 -13.06 4.16
CA PHE A 15 8.79 -12.91 3.35
C PHE A 15 9.84 -12.07 4.11
N ASP A 16 11.12 -12.34 3.87
CA ASP A 16 12.20 -11.56 4.46
C ASP A 16 12.11 -10.07 4.09
N ASN A 17 11.80 -9.77 2.83
CA ASN A 17 11.64 -8.42 2.30
C ASN A 17 10.32 -8.32 1.55
N VAL A 18 9.53 -7.28 1.82
CA VAL A 18 8.24 -7.02 1.16
C VAL A 18 8.24 -5.62 0.57
N PHE A 19 7.74 -5.52 -0.66
CA PHE A 19 7.49 -4.26 -1.35
C PHE A 19 5.99 -4.11 -1.53
N ILE A 20 5.39 -3.10 -0.91
CA ILE A 20 4.03 -2.67 -1.21
C ILE A 20 4.12 -1.46 -2.13
N ILE A 21 3.61 -1.63 -3.35
CA ILE A 21 3.68 -0.64 -4.40
C ILE A 21 2.34 0.04 -4.59
N GLY A 22 2.36 1.27 -5.12
CA GLY A 22 1.14 2.02 -5.41
C GLY A 22 0.43 2.52 -4.15
N MET A 23 1.20 2.92 -3.14
CA MET A 23 0.71 3.58 -1.92
C MET A 23 0.25 5.01 -2.25
N GLU A 24 -0.84 5.12 -2.99
CA GLU A 24 -1.41 6.35 -3.55
C GLU A 24 -2.90 6.44 -3.19
N GLU A 25 -3.38 7.63 -2.81
CA GLU A 25 -4.81 7.87 -2.63
C GLU A 25 -5.57 7.58 -3.94
N GLY A 26 -6.66 6.81 -3.84
CA GLY A 26 -7.45 6.38 -5.00
C GLY A 26 -6.96 5.08 -5.66
N LEU A 27 -5.74 4.63 -5.38
CA LEU A 27 -5.23 3.31 -5.77
C LEU A 27 -5.21 2.36 -4.57
N PHE A 28 -4.59 2.78 -3.47
CA PHE A 28 -4.61 2.08 -2.19
C PHE A 28 -4.52 3.08 -1.02
N PRO A 29 -5.65 3.49 -0.41
CA PRO A 29 -6.99 2.89 -0.54
C PRO A 29 -7.61 3.08 -1.92
N HIS A 30 -8.34 2.06 -2.39
CA HIS A 30 -9.00 2.10 -3.69
C HIS A 30 -10.08 3.20 -3.74
N SER A 31 -10.18 3.94 -4.84
CA SER A 31 -11.13 5.07 -4.98
C SER A 31 -12.59 4.76 -4.61
N ARG A 32 -13.04 3.51 -4.81
CA ARG A 32 -14.39 3.06 -4.44
C ARG A 32 -14.66 3.01 -2.93
N SER A 33 -13.64 2.80 -2.09
CA SER A 33 -13.84 2.74 -0.64
C SER A 33 -13.87 4.12 0.00
N MET A 34 -13.36 5.14 -0.68
CA MET A 34 -13.12 6.50 -0.15
C MET A 34 -14.36 7.23 0.39
N LEU A 35 -15.55 6.88 -0.10
CA LEU A 35 -16.81 7.53 0.31
C LEU A 35 -17.47 6.85 1.51
N ASP A 36 -17.00 5.66 1.89
CA ASP A 36 -17.58 4.85 2.96
C ASP A 36 -16.51 4.55 4.03
N PRO A 37 -16.62 5.15 5.23
CA PRO A 37 -15.68 4.91 6.32
C PRO A 37 -15.47 3.42 6.64
N SER A 38 -16.50 2.59 6.53
CA SER A 38 -16.40 1.16 6.82
C SER A 38 -15.52 0.42 5.80
N GLN A 39 -15.55 0.85 4.54
CA GLN A 39 -14.71 0.30 3.48
C GLN A 39 -13.27 0.80 3.58
N ILE A 40 -13.06 2.05 4.00
CA ILE A 40 -11.71 2.56 4.31
C ILE A 40 -11.08 1.74 5.44
N GLU A 41 -11.84 1.39 6.46
CA GLU A 41 -11.35 0.53 7.54
C GLU A 41 -11.02 -0.89 7.07
N GLU A 42 -11.71 -1.43 6.06
CA GLU A 42 -11.32 -2.70 5.43
C GLU A 42 -10.02 -2.57 4.64
N GLU A 43 -9.86 -1.52 3.83
CA GLU A 43 -8.60 -1.24 3.12
C GLU A 43 -7.44 -1.03 4.10
N ARG A 44 -7.69 -0.41 5.24
CA ARG A 44 -6.72 -0.26 6.34
C ARG A 44 -6.30 -1.61 6.91
N ARG A 45 -7.25 -2.54 7.11
CA ARG A 45 -6.95 -3.92 7.51
C ARG A 45 -6.11 -4.64 6.45
N LEU A 46 -6.38 -4.43 5.17
CA LEU A 46 -5.56 -4.96 4.08
C LEU A 46 -4.13 -4.39 4.13
N ALA A 47 -3.98 -3.08 4.37
CA ALA A 47 -2.67 -2.46 4.50
C ALA A 47 -1.89 -3.08 5.66
N TYR A 48 -2.54 -3.23 6.82
CA TYR A 48 -1.97 -3.92 7.98
C TYR A 48 -1.53 -5.36 7.66
N VAL A 49 -2.38 -6.15 6.98
CA VAL A 49 -2.02 -7.51 6.54
C VAL A 49 -0.79 -7.47 5.64
N GLY A 50 -0.75 -6.60 4.64
CA GLY A 50 0.38 -6.42 3.73
C GLY A 50 1.68 -6.08 4.47
N MET A 51 1.63 -5.11 5.38
CA MET A 51 2.80 -4.66 6.15
C MET A 51 3.34 -5.78 7.04
N THR A 52 2.46 -6.53 7.70
CA THR A 52 2.84 -7.66 8.56
C THR A 52 3.31 -8.91 7.81
N ARG A 53 3.36 -8.89 6.47
CA ARG A 53 4.01 -9.98 5.71
C ARG A 53 5.55 -9.87 5.74
N ALA A 54 6.09 -8.71 6.11
CA ALA A 54 7.53 -8.46 6.15
C ALA A 54 8.17 -8.96 7.45
N LYS A 55 9.20 -9.80 7.34
CA LYS A 55 9.99 -10.27 8.50
C LYS A 55 11.14 -9.34 8.87
N LYS A 56 11.83 -8.78 7.88
CA LYS A 56 13.04 -7.98 8.08
C LYS A 56 12.89 -6.56 7.56
N LYS A 57 12.49 -6.40 6.29
CA LYS A 57 12.35 -5.08 5.66
C LYS A 57 11.02 -4.94 4.92
N LEU A 58 10.40 -3.78 5.13
CA LEU A 58 9.21 -3.34 4.43
C LEU A 58 9.57 -2.09 3.62
N TYR A 59 9.21 -2.11 2.34
CA TYR A 59 9.36 -0.98 1.43
C TYR A 59 7.98 -0.56 0.95
N LEU A 60 7.65 0.72 1.14
CA LEU A 60 6.41 1.33 0.68
C LEU A 60 6.76 2.32 -0.44
N THR A 61 6.11 2.21 -1.59
CA THR A 61 6.42 3.07 -2.74
C THR A 61 5.15 3.66 -3.36
N TYR A 62 5.27 4.91 -3.82
CA TYR A 62 4.23 5.65 -4.52
C TYR A 62 4.84 6.32 -5.77
N ALA A 63 4.02 6.62 -6.77
CA ALA A 63 4.44 7.36 -7.96
C ALA A 63 3.89 8.79 -7.93
N THR A 64 4.73 9.77 -8.29
CA THR A 64 4.30 11.17 -8.46
C THR A 64 3.44 11.39 -9.70
N ASN A 65 3.61 10.54 -10.72
CA ASN A 65 2.77 10.49 -11.91
C ASN A 65 2.65 9.04 -12.39
N ARG A 66 1.43 8.57 -12.66
CA ARG A 66 1.13 7.20 -13.06
C ARG A 66 0.22 7.19 -14.27
N LEU A 67 0.56 6.40 -15.29
CA LEU A 67 -0.37 6.00 -16.34
C LEU A 67 -1.18 4.79 -15.85
N TYR A 68 -2.48 4.96 -15.65
CA TYR A 68 -3.38 3.91 -15.18
C TYR A 68 -4.66 3.90 -16.02
N PHE A 69 -4.97 2.75 -16.61
CA PHE A 69 -6.09 2.59 -17.56
C PHE A 69 -6.17 3.68 -18.66
N GLY A 70 -5.01 4.09 -19.20
CA GLY A 70 -4.93 5.08 -20.28
C GLY A 70 -4.98 6.54 -19.82
N THR A 71 -5.16 6.80 -18.52
CA THR A 71 -5.20 8.15 -17.96
C THR A 71 -3.97 8.40 -17.08
N HIS A 72 -3.36 9.58 -17.21
CA HIS A 72 -2.32 10.02 -16.29
C HIS A 72 -2.94 10.61 -15.03
N SER A 73 -2.48 10.16 -13.86
CA SER A 73 -2.90 10.68 -12.56
C SER A 73 -1.69 11.00 -11.69
N ALA A 74 -1.73 12.15 -11.02
CA ALA A 74 -0.80 12.56 -9.98
C ALA A 74 -1.52 12.45 -8.62
N ASN A 75 -1.54 11.22 -8.08
CA ASN A 75 -2.22 10.96 -6.82
C ASN A 75 -1.35 11.37 -5.64
N LEU A 76 -2.00 11.77 -4.54
CA LEU A 76 -1.30 12.01 -3.27
C LEU A 76 -0.80 10.69 -2.69
N VAL A 77 0.19 10.78 -1.80
CA VAL A 77 0.65 9.64 -1.00
C VAL A 77 -0.52 9.08 -0.20
N SER A 78 -0.64 7.74 -0.16
CA SER A 78 -1.67 7.05 0.62
C SER A 78 -1.66 7.49 2.08
N ARG A 79 -2.84 7.75 2.63
CA ARG A 79 -3.04 8.01 4.07
C ARG A 79 -2.43 6.92 4.95
N PHE A 80 -2.38 5.68 4.49
CA PHE A 80 -1.80 4.57 5.26
C PHE A 80 -0.29 4.70 5.47
N VAL A 81 0.41 5.46 4.62
CA VAL A 81 1.82 5.81 4.84
C VAL A 81 1.94 6.95 5.84
N VAL A 82 1.06 7.95 5.74
CA VAL A 82 1.04 9.13 6.63
C VAL A 82 0.70 8.74 8.07
N ASP A 83 -0.11 7.70 8.26
CA ASP A 83 -0.48 7.18 9.59
C ASP A 83 0.67 6.43 10.30
N ILE A 84 1.80 6.17 9.61
CA ILE A 84 2.97 5.53 10.21
C ILE A 84 3.80 6.61 10.92
N PRO A 85 4.21 6.41 12.19
CA PRO A 85 5.09 7.34 12.88
C PRO A 85 6.37 7.64 12.08
N GLU A 86 6.68 8.93 11.90
CA GLU A 86 7.78 9.39 11.03
C GLU A 86 9.13 8.81 11.46
N GLU A 87 9.34 8.60 12.76
CA GLU A 87 10.57 8.03 13.31
C GLU A 87 10.84 6.58 12.87
N LEU A 88 9.82 5.89 12.33
CA LEU A 88 9.94 4.54 11.78
C LEU A 88 10.21 4.54 10.27
N ILE A 89 10.12 5.70 9.62
CA ILE A 89 10.26 5.82 8.17
C ILE A 89 11.65 6.38 7.84
N THR A 90 12.33 5.73 6.90
CA THR A 90 13.51 6.30 6.26
C THR A 90 13.18 6.56 4.80
N ALA A 91 13.20 7.83 4.40
CA ALA A 91 13.11 8.20 2.99
C ALA A 91 14.42 7.84 2.28
N ILE A 92 14.31 7.21 1.11
CA ILE A 92 15.43 6.82 0.24
C ILE A 92 15.39 7.68 -1.01
#